data_AF-A0AAE8LI75-F1
#
_entry.id   AF-A0AAE8LI75-F1
#
_cell.length_a   1.000
_cell.length_b   1.000
_cell.length_c   1.000
_cell.angle_alpha   90.00
_cell.angle_beta   90.00
_cell.angle_gamma   90.00
#
_symmetry.space_group_name_H-M   'P 1'
#
loop_
_entity.id
_entity.type
_entity.pdbx_description
1 polymer ?
#
loop_
_entity_poly.entity_id
_entity_poly.type
_entity_poly.pdbx_seq_one_letter_code
_entity_poly.pdbx_strand_id
1 'polypeptide(L)'
;MANVRSLAGDGTPVAGWIDNVPWHEGRAALMIAEGVSIYLKPEQGIAWREAITAQARGHRSSLTIGPDLASPLMVSQSHRQSSVSKTYAVFSWGVKHPADISEEVPSLKLTETYDIVR
;
A
#
# COMPACT_ATOMS: atom_id res chain seq x y z
N MET A 1 -0.46 24.68 -16.66
CA MET A 1 -1.42 23.94 -15.81
C MET A 1 -0.63 23.10 -14.84
N ALA A 2 -1.05 22.98 -13.57
CA ALA A 2 -0.35 22.16 -12.60
C ALA A 2 -0.64 20.68 -12.87
N ASN A 3 0.40 19.85 -13.00
CA ASN A 3 0.30 18.39 -13.16
C ASN A 3 0.14 17.67 -11.80
N VAL A 4 -0.27 18.41 -10.77
CA VAL A 4 -0.39 17.92 -9.39
C VAL A 4 -1.80 18.20 -8.91
N ARG A 5 -2.44 17.18 -8.33
CA ARG A 5 -3.75 17.29 -7.70
C ARG A 5 -3.67 16.67 -6.32
N SER A 6 -4.08 17.43 -5.31
CA SER A 6 -4.25 16.92 -3.94
C SER A 6 -5.68 16.44 -3.75
N LEU A 7 -5.84 15.25 -3.18
CA LEU A 7 -7.12 14.70 -2.77
C LEU A 7 -7.11 14.64 -1.23
N ALA A 8 -8.08 15.29 -0.59
CA ALA A 8 -8.24 15.24 0.86
C ALA A 8 -9.19 14.09 1.22
N GLY A 9 -8.79 13.23 2.15
CA GLY A 9 -9.62 12.13 2.61
C GLY A 9 -8.86 11.17 3.52
N ASP A 10 -9.62 10.22 4.08
CA ASP A 10 -9.05 9.04 4.72
C ASP A 10 -8.52 8.09 3.64
N GLY A 11 -7.24 7.74 3.72
CA GLY A 11 -6.58 6.85 2.76
C GLY A 11 -6.96 5.37 2.94
N THR A 12 -7.55 4.98 4.08
CA THR A 12 -7.91 3.59 4.40
C THR A 12 -9.04 3.05 3.53
N PRO A 13 -10.23 3.68 3.44
CA PRO A 13 -11.29 3.19 2.57
C PRO A 13 -11.05 3.61 1.11
N VAL A 14 -10.51 2.69 0.29
CA VAL A 14 -10.22 2.97 -1.13
C VAL A 14 -11.41 3.51 -1.91
N ALA A 15 -12.60 2.98 -1.64
CA ALA A 15 -13.85 3.44 -2.26
C ALA A 15 -14.12 4.95 -2.04
N GLY A 16 -13.56 5.56 -1.00
CA GLY A 16 -13.73 6.98 -0.71
C GLY A 16 -12.91 7.92 -1.60
N TRP A 17 -11.88 7.42 -2.30
CA TRP A 17 -10.95 8.29 -3.03
C TRP A 17 -10.51 7.79 -4.41
N ILE A 18 -10.60 6.49 -4.69
CA ILE A 18 -10.00 5.91 -5.91
C ILE A 18 -10.59 6.45 -7.21
N ASP A 19 -11.89 6.77 -7.20
CA ASP A 19 -12.60 7.33 -8.36
C ASP A 19 -12.26 8.82 -8.60
N ASN A 20 -11.67 9.49 -7.61
CA ASN A 20 -11.21 10.87 -7.75
C ASN A 20 -9.82 10.98 -8.40
N VAL A 21 -9.11 9.85 -8.51
CA VAL A 21 -7.83 9.77 -9.22
C VAL A 21 -8.10 9.82 -10.72
N PRO A 22 -7.42 10.71 -11.48
CA PRO A 22 -7.63 10.82 -12.93
C PRO A 22 -6.96 9.65 -13.66
N TRP A 23 -7.60 8.49 -13.65
CA TRP A 23 -7.15 7.33 -14.42
C TRP A 23 -7.29 7.63 -15.92
N HIS A 24 -6.26 7.28 -16.68
CA HIS A 24 -6.24 7.43 -18.12
C HIS A 24 -6.02 6.06 -18.76
N GLU A 25 -6.85 5.73 -19.74
CA GLU A 25 -6.79 4.44 -20.40
C GLU A 25 -5.39 4.16 -20.98
N GLY A 26 -4.84 2.98 -20.70
CA GLY A 26 -3.54 2.53 -21.22
C GLY A 26 -2.33 3.22 -20.60
N ARG A 27 -2.51 4.24 -19.75
CA ARG A 27 -1.40 4.95 -19.11
C ARG A 27 -0.91 4.17 -17.90
N ALA A 28 0.38 3.85 -17.87
CA ALA A 28 1.01 3.21 -16.72
C ALA A 28 0.86 4.06 -15.44
N ALA A 29 0.54 3.39 -14.33
CA ALA A 29 0.38 4.00 -13.02
C ALA A 29 1.43 3.47 -12.04
N LEU A 30 1.99 4.37 -11.23
CA LEU A 30 2.85 4.05 -10.10
C LEU A 30 2.15 4.54 -8.82
N MET A 31 2.01 3.65 -7.86
CA MET A 31 1.52 3.98 -6.53
C MET A 31 2.63 3.80 -5.50
N ILE A 32 2.86 4.82 -4.68
CA ILE A 32 3.81 4.79 -3.58
C ILE A 32 3.02 4.89 -2.27
N ALA A 33 3.26 3.96 -1.36
CA ALA A 33 2.61 3.84 -0.07
C ALA A 33 3.67 3.76 1.03
N GLU A 34 4.46 4.82 1.14
CA GLU A 34 5.50 5.00 2.15
C GLU A 34 4.89 5.51 3.46
N GLY A 35 5.24 4.89 4.59
CA GLY A 35 4.79 5.26 5.92
C GLY A 35 3.28 5.13 6.12
N VAL A 36 2.59 4.28 5.35
CA VAL A 36 1.13 4.14 5.44
C VAL A 36 0.65 2.69 5.52
N SER A 37 1.17 1.79 4.68
CA SER A 37 0.68 0.40 4.56
C SER A 37 0.85 -0.42 5.83
N ILE A 38 1.88 -0.15 6.62
CA ILE A 38 2.18 -0.84 7.89
C ILE A 38 1.15 -0.60 8.99
N TYR A 39 0.33 0.46 8.87
CA TYR A 39 -0.71 0.82 9.83
C TYR A 39 -2.07 0.21 9.49
N LEU A 40 -2.24 -0.27 8.27
CA LEU A 40 -3.47 -0.94 7.86
C LEU A 40 -3.58 -2.29 8.57
N LYS A 41 -4.81 -2.70 8.89
CA LYS A 41 -5.07 -4.09 9.23
C LYS A 41 -4.86 -4.98 7.99
N PRO A 42 -4.56 -6.28 8.15
CA PRO A 42 -4.34 -7.18 7.02
C PRO A 42 -5.45 -7.12 5.96
N GLU A 43 -6.71 -7.24 6.41
CA GLU A 43 -7.88 -7.20 5.55
C GLU A 43 -8.05 -5.86 4.81
N GLN A 44 -7.66 -4.76 5.44
CA GLN A 44 -7.69 -3.44 4.83
C GLN A 44 -6.61 -3.32 3.75
N GLY A 45 -5.40 -3.80 4.03
CA GLY A 45 -4.30 -3.80 3.06
C GLY A 45 -4.63 -4.64 1.83
N ILE A 46 -5.25 -5.80 2.00
CA ILE A 46 -5.68 -6.69 0.91
C ILE A 46 -6.74 -6.00 0.06
N ALA A 47 -7.85 -5.58 0.68
CA ALA A 47 -8.95 -4.90 -0.01
C ALA A 47 -8.47 -3.64 -0.74
N TRP A 48 -7.51 -2.94 -0.15
CA TRP A 48 -6.90 -1.76 -0.76
C TRP A 48 -6.18 -2.11 -2.07
N ARG A 49 -5.31 -3.13 -2.04
CA ARG A 49 -4.58 -3.59 -3.24
C ARG A 49 -5.50 -4.15 -4.31
N GLU A 50 -6.52 -4.91 -3.91
CA GLU A 50 -7.53 -5.44 -4.85
C GLU A 50 -8.26 -4.31 -5.58
N ALA A 51 -8.75 -3.31 -4.84
CA ALA A 51 -9.49 -2.19 -5.41
C ALA A 51 -8.62 -1.35 -6.37
N ILE A 52 -7.37 -1.07 -6.00
CA ILE A 52 -6.44 -0.31 -6.87
C ILE A 52 -6.08 -1.12 -8.12
N THR A 53 -5.84 -2.42 -7.97
CA THR A 53 -5.53 -3.30 -9.11
C THR A 53 -6.73 -3.45 -10.04
N ALA A 54 -7.94 -3.55 -9.48
CA ALA A 54 -9.18 -3.58 -10.25
C ALA A 54 -9.36 -2.29 -11.06
N GLN A 55 -9.07 -1.13 -10.47
CA GLN A 55 -9.15 0.15 -11.17
C GLN A 55 -8.14 0.25 -12.32
N ALA A 56 -6.87 -0.09 -12.08
CA ALA A 56 -5.87 -0.11 -13.15
C ALA A 56 -6.28 -1.05 -14.30
N ARG A 57 -6.81 -2.24 -13.99
CA ARG A 57 -7.32 -3.19 -14.98
C ARG A 57 -8.51 -2.64 -15.77
N GLY A 58 -9.46 -2.00 -15.09
CA GLY A 58 -10.61 -1.34 -15.74
C GLY A 58 -10.18 -0.30 -16.77
N HIS A 59 -9.06 0.38 -16.50
CA HIS A 59 -8.45 1.36 -17.40
C HIS A 59 -7.39 0.77 -18.34
N ARG A 60 -7.22 -0.57 -18.41
CA ARG A 60 -6.18 -1.22 -19.24
C ARG A 60 -4.76 -0.67 -19.00
N SER A 61 -4.51 -0.22 -17.78
CA SER A 61 -3.25 0.37 -17.34
C SER A 61 -2.37 -0.70 -16.69
N SER A 62 -1.07 -0.66 -16.96
CA SER A 62 -0.10 -1.33 -16.09
C SER A 62 -0.01 -0.57 -14.75
N LEU A 63 0.22 -1.33 -13.68
CA LEU A 63 0.29 -0.80 -12.32
C LEU A 63 1.52 -1.37 -11.61
N THR A 64 2.29 -0.48 -11.00
CA THR A 64 3.33 -0.83 -10.01
C THR A 64 2.94 -0.24 -8.67
N ILE A 65 3.04 -1.02 -7.59
CA ILE A 65 2.79 -0.57 -6.22
C ILE A 65 4.09 -0.75 -5.43
N GLY A 66 4.59 0.32 -4.81
CA GLY A 66 5.68 0.31 -3.85
C GLY A 66 5.20 0.64 -2.44
N PRO A 67 4.82 -0.37 -1.62
CA PRO A 67 4.44 -0.18 -0.24
C PRO A 67 5.59 -0.46 0.74
N ASP A 68 5.54 0.15 1.92
CA ASP A 68 6.33 -0.32 3.05
C ASP A 68 5.73 -1.60 3.63
N LEU A 69 6.57 -2.60 3.85
CA LEU A 69 6.17 -3.84 4.52
C LEU A 69 6.87 -3.97 5.85
N ALA A 70 6.12 -4.41 6.86
CA ALA A 70 6.65 -4.69 8.17
C ALA A 70 6.78 -6.20 8.39
N SER A 71 7.89 -6.66 8.96
CA SER A 71 7.96 -8.05 9.43
C SER A 71 7.06 -8.26 10.66
N PRO A 72 6.56 -9.48 10.92
CA PRO A 72 5.80 -9.77 12.14
C PRO A 72 6.54 -9.39 13.42
N LEU A 73 7.87 -9.56 13.42
CA LEU A 73 8.71 -9.14 14.54
C LEU A 73 8.68 -7.63 14.71
N MET A 74 8.85 -6.86 13.63
CA MET A 74 8.81 -5.40 13.68
C MET A 74 7.45 -4.90 14.18
N VAL A 75 6.35 -5.51 13.74
CA VAL A 75 5.01 -5.22 14.25
C VAL A 75 4.93 -5.45 15.77
N SER A 76 5.33 -6.64 16.22
CA SER A 76 5.27 -7.01 17.65
C SER A 76 6.15 -6.15 18.57
N GLN A 77 7.24 -5.58 18.03
CA GLN A 77 8.22 -4.79 18.77
C GLN A 77 8.07 -3.28 18.54
N SER A 78 7.14 -2.86 17.66
CA SER A 78 7.01 -1.47 17.21
C SER A 78 6.88 -0.47 18.37
N HIS A 79 6.10 -0.81 19.40
CA HIS A 79 5.92 0.01 20.61
C HIS A 79 7.18 0.22 21.45
N ARG A 80 8.23 -0.58 21.26
CA ARG A 80 9.51 -0.42 21.96
C ARG A 80 10.44 0.55 21.24
N GLN A 81 10.18 0.87 19.97
CA GLN A 81 10.99 1.80 19.19
C GLN A 81 10.66 3.25 19.55
N SER A 82 11.67 4.04 19.89
CA SER A 82 11.51 5.42 20.37
C SER A 82 10.86 6.37 19.35
N SER A 83 10.97 6.07 18.07
CA SER A 83 10.35 6.82 16.97
C SER A 83 8.85 6.52 16.80
N VAL A 84 8.37 5.36 17.26
CA VAL A 84 6.96 4.93 17.15
C VAL A 84 6.23 5.09 18.48
N SER A 85 6.89 4.82 19.60
CA SER A 85 6.27 4.85 20.93
C SER A 85 5.70 6.21 21.33
N LYS A 86 6.21 7.30 20.74
CA LYS A 86 5.78 8.68 21.00
C LYS A 86 4.62 9.15 20.10
N THR A 87 4.28 8.40 19.05
CA THR A 87 3.30 8.83 18.03
C THR A 87 1.92 8.20 18.22
N TYR A 88 1.76 7.31 19.21
CA TYR A 88 0.57 6.45 19.39
C TYR A 88 0.25 5.59 18.16
N ALA A 89 1.18 5.49 17.21
CA ALA A 89 0.96 4.70 16.01
C ALA A 89 1.06 3.20 16.32
N VAL A 90 0.20 2.41 15.67
CA VAL A 90 0.11 0.97 15.88
C VAL A 90 0.37 0.28 14.56
N PHE A 91 1.51 -0.40 14.44
CA PHE A 91 1.75 -1.26 13.29
C PHE A 91 0.79 -2.44 13.41
N SER A 92 -0.01 -2.68 12.37
CA SER A 92 -1.15 -3.61 12.46
C SER A 92 -1.01 -4.81 11.55
N TRP A 93 -0.07 -4.79 10.61
CA TRP A 93 0.05 -5.85 9.62
C TRP A 93 1.51 -6.23 9.36
N GLY A 94 1.82 -7.47 9.71
CA GLY A 94 3.13 -8.09 9.55
C GLY A 94 3.11 -9.04 8.37
N VAL A 95 3.94 -8.76 7.36
CA VAL A 95 4.14 -9.60 6.18
C VAL A 95 5.45 -10.37 6.37
N LYS A 96 5.36 -11.71 6.37
CA LYS A 96 6.52 -12.57 6.60
C LYS A 96 7.44 -12.60 5.38
N HIS A 97 6.87 -12.79 4.19
CA HIS A 97 7.59 -12.68 2.93
C HIS A 97 6.80 -11.77 1.97
N PRO A 98 7.43 -10.81 1.27
CA PRO A 98 6.73 -9.95 0.31
C PRO A 98 5.98 -10.72 -0.77
N ALA A 99 6.45 -11.93 -1.10
CA ALA A 99 5.80 -12.83 -2.06
C ALA A 99 4.42 -13.31 -1.60
N ASP A 100 4.17 -13.41 -0.29
CA ASP A 100 2.90 -13.89 0.29
C ASP A 100 1.72 -12.98 -0.13
N ILE A 101 1.99 -11.69 -0.43
CA ILE A 101 0.98 -10.75 -0.94
C ILE A 101 0.39 -11.23 -2.28
N SER A 102 1.17 -11.93 -3.10
CA SER A 102 0.69 -12.45 -4.39
C SER A 102 -0.25 -13.66 -4.20
N GLU A 103 -0.23 -14.32 -3.05
CA GLU A 103 -1.19 -15.38 -2.71
C GLU A 103 -2.54 -14.77 -2.30
N GLU A 104 -2.52 -13.66 -1.57
CA GLU A 104 -3.73 -12.93 -1.15
C GLU A 104 -4.33 -12.08 -2.29
N VAL A 105 -3.50 -11.54 -3.18
CA VAL A 105 -3.92 -10.73 -4.33
C VAL A 105 -3.29 -11.30 -5.61
N PRO A 106 -3.88 -12.35 -6.23
CA PRO A 106 -3.28 -13.09 -7.35
C PRO A 106 -3.01 -12.27 -8.61
N SER A 107 -3.64 -11.09 -8.74
CA SER A 107 -3.37 -10.17 -9.85
C SER A 107 -2.07 -9.38 -9.69
N LEU A 108 -1.44 -9.45 -8.52
CA LEU A 108 -0.15 -8.85 -8.25
C LEU A 108 0.95 -9.92 -8.30
N LYS A 109 2.13 -9.49 -8.71
CA LYS A 109 3.34 -10.30 -8.70
C LYS A 109 4.46 -9.46 -8.10
N LEU A 110 5.22 -10.05 -7.19
CA LEU A 110 6.45 -9.43 -6.70
C LEU A 110 7.47 -9.28 -7.84
N THR A 111 7.88 -8.05 -8.12
CA THR A 111 8.91 -7.74 -9.14
C THR A 111 10.24 -7.40 -8.52
N GLU A 112 10.23 -6.70 -7.39
CA GLU A 112 11.42 -6.21 -6.70
C GLU A 112 11.14 -6.12 -5.19
N THR A 113 12.18 -6.27 -4.38
CA THR A 113 12.12 -6.05 -2.93
C THR A 113 13.44 -5.46 -2.46
N TYR A 114 13.37 -4.58 -1.47
CA TYR A 114 14.53 -3.98 -0.84
C TYR A 114 14.40 -4.04 0.68
N ASP A 115 15.47 -4.44 1.37
CA ASP A 115 15.51 -4.49 2.83
C ASP A 115 16.25 -3.25 3.33
N ILE A 116 15.51 -2.31 3.92
CA ILE A 116 16.04 -1.01 4.37
C ILE A 116 17.01 -1.17 5.56
N VAL A 117 17.01 -2.34 6.23
CA VAL A 117 17.82 -2.59 7.43
C VAL A 117 19.17 -3.25 7.09
N ARG A 118 19.46 -3.51 5.82
CA ARG A 118 20.71 -4.13 5.35
C ARG A 118 21.67 -3.17 4.67
#